data_AF-A0A1V4IZE1-F1
#
_entry.id   AF-A0A1V4IZE1-F1
#
_cell.length_a   1.000
_cell.length_b   1.000
_cell.length_c   1.000
_cell.angle_alpha   90.00
_cell.angle_beta   90.00
_cell.angle_gamma   90.00
#
_symmetry.space_group_name_H-M   'P 1'
#
loop_
_entity.id
_entity.type
_entity.pdbx_description
1 polymer ?
#
loop_
_entity_poly.entity_id
_entity_poly.type
_entity_poly.pdbx_seq_one_letter_code
_entity_poly.pdbx_strand_id
1 'polypeptide(L)' 'MLCAIYLLEGKDFNGNKCSVFIENNGEALEKCTPIIVTNSADLQFLSEAELTAKVTPSEYGVEVKIYNNK' A
#
# COMPACT_ATOMS: atom_id res chain seq x y z
N MET A 1 -2.35 -18.07 -0.48
CA MET A 1 -3.10 -16.84 -0.75
C MET A 1 -2.83 -15.88 0.39
N LEU A 2 -2.13 -14.78 0.10
CA LEU A 2 -1.96 -13.66 1.02
C LEU A 2 -3.03 -12.63 0.70
N CYS A 3 -3.76 -12.23 1.73
CA CYS A 3 -4.73 -11.15 1.66
C CYS A 3 -4.63 -10.38 2.98
N ALA A 4 -4.06 -9.18 2.92
CA ALA A 4 -4.02 -8.25 4.04
C ALA A 4 -4.65 -6.94 3.61
N ILE A 5 -5.62 -6.47 4.38
CA ILE A 5 -6.33 -5.21 4.15
C ILE A 5 -6.08 -4.31 5.35
N TYR A 6 -5.67 -3.08 5.10
CA TYR A 6 -5.44 -2.10 6.15
C TYR A 6 -5.81 -0.69 5.67
N LEU A 7 -6.22 0.14 6.63
CA LEU A 7 -6.55 1.54 6.43
C LEU A 7 -5.57 2.38 7.25
N LEU A 8 -4.82 3.24 6.57
CA LEU A 8 -4.00 4.26 7.20
C LEU A 8 -4.80 5.56 7.24
N GLU A 9 -4.82 6.22 8.39
CA GLU A 9 -5.46 7.52 8.56
C GLU A 9 -4.45 8.53 9.06
N GLY A 10 -4.50 9.74 8.52
CA GLY A 10 -3.53 10.77 8.87
C GLY A 10 -3.78 12.08 8.16
N LYS A 11 -2.68 12.78 7.87
CA LYS A 11 -2.69 14.01 7.08
C LYS A 11 -1.71 13.88 5.92
N ASP A 12 -2.08 14.43 4.78
CA ASP A 12 -1.17 14.55 3.63
C ASP A 12 -0.14 15.66 3.85
N PHE A 13 0.73 15.87 2.86
CA PHE A 13 1.81 16.86 2.95
C PHE A 13 1.31 18.31 3.03
N ASN A 14 0.08 18.57 2.60
CA ASN A 14 -0.59 19.86 2.74
C ASN A 14 -1.31 20.02 4.09
N GLY A 15 -1.29 18.99 4.94
CA GLY A 15 -1.92 18.96 6.24
C GLY A 15 -3.41 18.63 6.20
N ASN A 16 -3.97 18.25 5.04
CA ASN A 16 -5.36 17.85 4.92
C ASN A 16 -5.53 16.44 5.48
N LYS A 17 -6.64 16.20 6.18
CA LYS A 17 -6.96 14.84 6.65
C LYS A 17 -7.18 13.93 5.44
N CYS A 18 -6.54 12.78 5.45
CA CYS A 18 -6.70 11.78 4.41
C CYS A 18 -6.66 10.37 4.96
N SER A 19 -7.19 9.44 4.17
CA SER A 19 -7.12 8.02 4.44
C SER A 19 -6.54 7.30 3.22
N VAL A 20 -5.76 6.25 3.47
CA VAL A 20 -5.16 5.39 2.44
C VAL A 20 -5.54 3.95 2.76
N PHE A 21 -6.42 3.41 1.94
CA PHE A 21 -6.82 2.01 1.96
C PHE A 21 -5.82 1.21 1.13
N ILE A 22 -5.31 0.12 1.68
CA ILE A 22 -4.33 -0.75 1.02
C ILE A 22 -4.82 -2.19 1.13
N GLU A 23 -5.00 -2.82 -0.02
CA GLU A 23 -5.26 -4.25 -0.15
C GLU A 23 -4.04 -4.90 -0.76
N ASN A 24 -3.34 -5.71 0.02
CA ASN A 24 -2.15 -6.43 -0.42
C ASN A 24 -2.50 -7.88 -0.73
N ASN A 25 -2.76 -8.16 -2.00
CA ASN A 25 -3.05 -9.49 -2.50
C ASN A 25 -1.83 -10.11 -3.16
N GLY A 26 -1.59 -11.40 -2.93
CA GLY A 26 -0.53 -12.12 -3.62
C GLY A 26 -0.61 -13.64 -3.49
N GLU A 27 0.03 -14.31 -4.44
CA GLU A 27 0.17 -15.77 -4.41
C GLU A 27 1.27 -16.19 -3.43
N ALA A 28 2.30 -15.35 -3.27
CA ALA A 28 3.45 -15.55 -2.38
C ALA A 28 3.96 -14.21 -1.82
N LEU A 29 4.72 -14.25 -0.72
CA LEU A 29 5.28 -13.06 -0.05
C LEU A 29 6.16 -12.20 -0.97
N GLU A 30 6.84 -12.82 -1.93
CA GLU A 30 7.75 -12.17 -2.89
C GLU A 30 7.01 -11.59 -4.11
N LYS A 31 5.70 -11.84 -4.25
CA LYS A 31 4.93 -11.44 -5.43
C LYS A 31 3.50 -11.06 -5.03
N CYS A 32 3.37 -9.84 -4.51
CA CYS A 32 2.08 -9.22 -4.27
C CYS A 32 1.82 -8.07 -5.25
N THR A 33 0.55 -7.88 -5.60
CA THR A 33 0.05 -6.79 -6.46
C THR A 33 -0.93 -5.95 -5.64
N PRO A 34 -0.44 -4.99 -4.85
CA PRO A 34 -1.30 -4.22 -3.97
C PRO A 34 -2.20 -3.27 -4.75
N ILE A 35 -3.40 -3.04 -4.22
CA ILE A 35 -4.33 -2.00 -4.66
C ILE A 35 -4.33 -0.94 -3.57
N ILE A 36 -4.13 0.32 -3.96
CA ILE A 36 -4.19 1.47 -3.06
C ILE A 36 -5.37 2.35 -3.49
N VAL A 37 -6.15 2.82 -2.52
CA VAL A 37 -7.22 3.80 -2.74
C VAL A 37 -7.09 4.89 -1.70
N THR A 38 -7.13 6.15 -2.12
CA THR A 38 -7.05 7.29 -1.22
C THR A 38 -8.03 8.40 -1.61
N ASN A 39 -8.42 9.20 -0.63
CA ASN A 39 -9.22 10.42 -0.83
C ASN A 39 -8.38 11.70 -0.89
N SER A 40 -7.04 11.62 -0.75
CA SER A 40 -6.17 12.78 -0.96
C SER A 40 -5.88 12.95 -2.44
N ALA A 41 -6.25 14.11 -2.99
CA ALA A 41 -5.94 14.47 -4.39
C ALA A 41 -4.43 14.46 -4.66
N ASP A 42 -3.64 14.83 -3.67
CA ASP A 42 -2.18 14.87 -3.72
C ASP A 42 -1.52 13.48 -3.74
N LEU A 43 -2.24 12.46 -3.26
CA LEU A 43 -1.80 11.06 -3.27
C LEU A 43 -2.51 10.23 -4.36
N GLN A 44 -3.32 10.87 -5.22
CA GLN A 44 -4.14 10.20 -6.23
C GLN A 44 -3.32 9.32 -7.17
N PHE A 45 -2.05 9.68 -7.43
CA PHE A 45 -1.14 8.90 -8.26
C PHE A 45 -0.92 7.46 -7.74
N LEU A 46 -1.10 7.20 -6.43
CA LEU A 46 -1.01 5.87 -5.86
C LEU A 46 -2.17 4.98 -6.29
N SER A 47 -3.37 5.56 -6.45
CA SER A 47 -4.57 4.84 -6.89
C SER A 47 -4.53 4.44 -8.37
N GLU A 48 -3.69 5.11 -9.15
CA GLU A 48 -3.56 4.93 -10.60
C GLU A 48 -2.28 4.15 -10.99
N ALA A 49 -1.44 3.83 -10.01
CA ALA A 49 -0.18 3.15 -10.24
C ALA A 49 -0.36 1.63 -10.36
N GLU A 50 0.41 1.04 -11.27
CA GLU A 50 0.64 -0.41 -11.24
C GLU A 50 1.73 -0.70 -10.22
N LEU A 51 1.35 -1.42 -9.17
CA LEU A 51 2.20 -1.63 -8.00
C LEU A 51 2.60 -3.10 -7.86
N THR A 52 3.82 -3.31 -7.36
CA THR A 52 4.28 -4.61 -6.86
C THR A 52 4.73 -4.46 -5.42
N ALA A 53 4.66 -5.54 -4.64
CA ALA A 53 5.15 -5.54 -3.28
C ALA A 53 5.90 -6.81 -2.91
N LYS A 54 6.90 -6.63 -2.04
CA LYS A 54 7.64 -7.67 -1.36
C LYS A 54 7.37 -7.60 0.13
N VAL A 55 7.01 -8.74 0.70
CA VAL A 55 6.69 -8.90 2.12
C VAL A 55 7.81 -9.70 2.77
N THR A 56 8.46 -9.11 3.78
CA THR A 56 9.57 -9.75 4.52
C THR A 56 9.21 -9.85 6.00
N PRO A 57 9.21 -11.06 6.60
CA PRO A 57 9.11 -11.21 8.04
C PRO A 57 10.30 -10.54 8.74
N SER A 58 10.07 -9.89 9.87
CA SER A 58 11.11 -9.33 10.74
C SER A 58 10.87 -9.75 12.19
N GLU A 59 11.86 -9.53 13.06
CA GLU A 59 11.73 -9.83 14.49
C GLU A 59 10.56 -9.05 15.15
N TYR A 60 10.12 -7.94 14.55
CA TYR A 60 9.07 -7.06 15.07
C TYR A 60 7.74 -7.18 14.33
N GLY A 61 7.62 -8.10 13.37
CA GLY A 61 6.40 -8.31 12.60
C GLY A 61 6.67 -8.50 11.11
N VAL A 62 6.08 -7.65 10.28
CA VAL A 62 6.14 -7.76 8.82
C VAL A 62 6.51 -6.42 8.23
N GLU A 63 7.50 -6.41 7.34
CA GLU A 63 7.82 -5.27 6.49
C GLU A 63 7.21 -5.50 5.10
N VAL A 64 6.43 -4.53 4.61
CA VAL A 64 5.87 -4.53 3.26
C VAL A 64 6.51 -3.37 2.49
N LYS A 65 7.28 -3.68 1.44
CA LYS A 65 7.85 -2.69 0.53
C LYS A 65 7.06 -2.70 -0.76
N ILE A 66 6.44 -1.56 -1.09
CA ILE A 66 5.61 -1.37 -2.29
C ILE A 66 6.40 -0.52 -3.29
N TYR A 67 6.43 -0.94 -4.55
CA TYR A 67 7.14 -0.30 -5.65
C TYR A 67 6.16 0.06 -6.76
N ASN A 68 6.37 1.23 -7.37
CA ASN A 68 5.74 1.59 -8.63
C ASN A 68 6.57 1.02 -9.78
N ASN A 69 5.92 0.38 -10.75
CA ASN A 69 6.60 -0.28 -11.87
C ASN A 69 6.98 0.68 -13.02
N LYS A 70 6.71 1.98 -12.88
CA LYS A 70 7.08 3.03 -13.85
C LYS A 70 8.49 3.58 -13.64
#